data_AF-A0A348XHZ0-F1
#
_entry.id   AF-A0A348XHZ0-F1
#
_cell.length_a   1.000
_cell.length_b   1.000
_cell.length_c   1.000
_cell.angle_alpha   90.00
_cell.angle_beta   90.00
_cell.angle_gamma   90.00
#
_symmetry.space_group_name_H-M   'P 1'
#
loop_
_entity.id
_entity.type
_entity.pdbx_description
1 polymer ?
#
loop_
_entity_poly.entity_id
_entity_poly.type
_entity_poly.pdbx_seq_one_letter_code
_entity_poly.pdbx_strand_id
1 'polypeptide(L)'
;MSKTGTLWFVTGSQHLYGPETLEQVAANAKEIAAAFHADSAIPVEVVWKPTVTTPDEVYAICRDVNADENCVGLITWMHTHDHAAAKARQRIGRTRIRLVATVVIAIALS
;
A
#
# COMPACT_ATOMS: atom_id res chain seq x y z
N MET A 1 7.88 -20.01 -12.75
CA MET A 1 6.80 -20.28 -11.76
C MET A 1 5.61 -19.39 -12.15
N SER A 2 4.40 -19.95 -12.26
CA SER A 2 3.21 -19.11 -12.43
C SER A 2 2.94 -18.41 -11.11
N LYS A 3 2.79 -17.08 -11.11
CA LYS A 3 2.34 -16.34 -9.93
C LYS A 3 0.85 -16.61 -9.73
N THR A 4 0.41 -16.80 -8.49
CA THR A 4 -0.99 -17.16 -8.17
C THR A 4 -1.59 -16.12 -7.22
N GLY A 5 -2.59 -15.38 -7.68
CA GLY A 5 -3.26 -14.32 -6.91
C GLY A 5 -2.51 -12.99 -6.95
N THR A 6 -3.15 -11.94 -6.41
CA THR A 6 -2.64 -10.56 -6.42
C THR A 6 -2.36 -10.04 -5.03
N LEU A 7 -1.30 -9.24 -4.90
CA LEU A 7 -0.90 -8.54 -3.69
C LEU A 7 -0.91 -7.06 -3.98
N TRP A 8 -1.78 -6.30 -3.31
CA TRP A 8 -1.94 -4.89 -3.61
C TRP A 8 -0.92 -4.07 -2.83
N PHE A 9 -0.13 -3.26 -3.54
CA PHE A 9 0.82 -2.32 -2.95
C PHE A 9 0.21 -0.93 -2.93
N VAL A 10 -0.09 -0.44 -1.73
CA VAL A 10 -0.76 0.85 -1.50
C VAL A 10 0.17 1.76 -0.71
N THR A 11 0.34 2.97 -1.20
CA THR A 11 1.13 4.00 -0.53
C THR A 11 0.23 5.04 0.09
N GLY A 12 0.53 5.45 1.32
CA GLY A 12 -0.17 6.53 1.98
C GLY A 12 0.69 7.77 2.13
N SER A 13 0.09 8.92 1.87
CA SER A 13 0.69 10.24 2.05
C SER A 13 -0.37 11.24 2.55
N GLN A 14 -0.08 12.53 2.50
CA GLN A 14 -1.01 13.60 2.87
C GLN A 14 -0.99 14.73 1.86
N HIS A 15 -2.13 15.40 1.69
CA HIS A 15 -2.25 16.58 0.84
C HIS A 15 -1.35 17.75 1.28
N LEU A 16 -0.94 17.78 2.56
CA LEU A 16 -0.11 18.84 3.13
C LEU A 16 1.30 18.92 2.51
N TYR A 17 1.77 17.84 1.86
CA TYR A 17 3.09 17.80 1.24
C TYR A 17 3.14 18.41 -0.17
N GLY A 18 2.01 18.87 -0.70
CA GLY A 18 1.94 19.46 -2.04
C GLY A 18 2.00 18.43 -3.19
N PRO A 19 1.62 18.85 -4.42
CA PRO A 19 1.44 17.94 -5.54
C PRO A 19 2.76 17.30 -6.01
N GLU A 20 3.87 18.04 -6.03
CA GLU A 20 5.18 17.55 -6.46
C GLU A 20 5.66 16.38 -5.58
N THR A 21 5.51 16.49 -4.26
CA THR A 21 5.87 15.40 -3.34
C THR A 21 4.95 14.20 -3.51
N LEU A 22 3.66 14.39 -3.77
CA LEU A 22 2.73 13.30 -4.05
C LEU A 22 3.08 12.55 -5.35
N GLU A 23 3.50 13.27 -6.39
CA GLU A 23 3.99 12.70 -7.64
C GLU A 23 5.26 11.89 -7.43
N GLN A 24 6.23 12.42 -6.68
CA GLN A 24 7.46 11.70 -6.36
C GLN A 24 7.19 10.44 -5.53
N VAL A 25 6.31 10.52 -4.53
CA VAL A 25 5.89 9.36 -3.74
C VAL A 25 5.21 8.31 -4.63
N ALA A 26 4.34 8.73 -5.55
CA ALA A 26 3.69 7.83 -6.49
C ALA A 26 4.69 7.17 -7.46
N ALA A 27 5.71 7.90 -7.92
CA ALA A 27 6.78 7.37 -8.76
C ALA A 27 7.59 6.30 -8.01
N ASN A 28 8.07 6.62 -6.81
CA ASN A 28 8.82 5.68 -5.96
C ASN A 28 7.98 4.42 -5.65
N ALA A 29 6.70 4.60 -5.36
CA ALA A 29 5.78 3.50 -5.06
C ALA A 29 5.61 2.54 -6.25
N LYS A 30 5.57 3.07 -7.48
CA LYS A 30 5.50 2.26 -8.70
C LYS A 30 6.79 1.47 -8.92
N GLU A 31 7.95 2.09 -8.72
CA GLU A 31 9.24 1.42 -8.85
C GLU A 31 9.39 0.27 -7.85
N ILE A 32 9.03 0.50 -6.58
CA ILE A 32 9.06 -0.54 -5.54
C ILE A 32 8.09 -1.68 -5.87
N ALA A 33 6.86 -1.37 -6.28
CA ALA A 33 5.89 -2.39 -6.66
C ALA A 33 6.37 -3.22 -7.86
N ALA A 34 7.01 -2.59 -8.86
CA ALA A 34 7.60 -3.27 -10.01
C ALA A 34 8.77 -4.18 -9.59
N ALA A 35 9.63 -3.70 -8.69
CA ALA A 35 10.73 -4.51 -8.14
C ALA A 35 10.20 -5.75 -7.39
N PHE A 36 9.18 -5.58 -6.55
CA PHE A 36 8.53 -6.71 -5.86
C PHE A 36 7.81 -7.65 -6.81
N HIS A 37 7.17 -7.14 -7.87
CA HIS A 37 6.58 -7.97 -8.89
C HIS A 37 7.66 -8.80 -9.62
N ALA A 38 8.82 -8.21 -9.94
CA ALA A 38 9.92 -8.90 -10.61
C ALA A 38 10.65 -9.93 -9.74
N ASP A 39 10.55 -9.83 -8.42
CA ASP A 39 11.22 -10.75 -7.50
C ASP A 39 10.60 -12.16 -7.55
N SER A 40 11.44 -13.14 -7.89
CA SER A 40 11.10 -14.56 -7.92
C SER A 40 10.74 -15.15 -6.56
N ALA A 41 11.18 -14.52 -5.46
CA ALA A 41 10.83 -14.90 -4.10
C ALA A 41 9.37 -14.54 -3.74
N ILE A 42 8.72 -13.66 -4.52
CA ILE A 42 7.33 -13.27 -4.32
C ILE A 42 6.47 -14.07 -5.32
N PRO A 43 5.75 -15.13 -4.88
CA PRO A 43 5.03 -16.03 -5.79
C PRO A 43 3.66 -15.48 -6.24
N VAL A 44 3.43 -14.18 -6.11
CA VAL A 44 2.17 -13.50 -6.40
C VAL A 44 2.38 -12.25 -7.24
N GLU A 45 1.32 -11.81 -7.91
CA GLU A 45 1.30 -10.61 -8.74
C GLU A 45 1.22 -9.36 -7.87
N VAL A 46 2.25 -8.51 -7.87
CA VAL A 46 2.21 -7.26 -7.10
C VAL A 46 1.58 -6.15 -7.94
N VAL A 47 0.44 -5.63 -7.47
CA VAL A 47 -0.35 -4.61 -8.17
C VAL A 47 -0.23 -3.30 -7.42
N TRP A 48 0.40 -2.30 -8.03
CA TRP A 48 0.41 -0.94 -7.50
C TRP A 48 -1.01 -0.32 -7.54
N LYS A 49 -1.37 0.40 -6.47
CA LYS A 49 -2.59 1.20 -6.38
C LYS A 49 -2.23 2.67 -6.13
N PRO A 50 -3.09 3.63 -6.57
CA PRO A 50 -2.87 5.05 -6.34
C PRO A 50 -2.61 5.40 -4.89
N THR A 51 -1.79 6.44 -4.67
CA THR A 51 -1.48 6.95 -3.33
C THR A 51 -2.76 7.42 -2.66
N VAL A 52 -3.02 6.90 -1.46
CA VAL A 52 -4.15 7.32 -0.63
C VAL A 52 -3.72 8.42 0.33
N THR A 53 -4.61 9.38 0.54
CA THR A 53 -4.35 10.60 1.30
C THR A 53 -5.42 10.89 2.34
N THR A 54 -6.59 10.27 2.20
CA THR A 54 -7.72 10.43 3.11
C THR A 54 -8.13 9.10 3.76
N PRO A 55 -8.78 9.13 4.94
CA PRO A 55 -9.33 7.93 5.57
C PRO A 55 -10.35 7.19 4.70
N ASP A 56 -11.14 7.91 3.91
CA ASP A 56 -12.20 7.34 3.06
C ASP A 56 -11.60 6.55 1.89
N GLU A 57 -10.49 7.04 1.31
CA GLU A 57 -9.73 6.30 0.30
C GLU A 57 -9.12 5.01 0.87
N VAL A 58 -8.56 5.07 2.08
CA VAL A 58 -8.05 3.88 2.78
C VAL A 58 -9.18 2.87 3.00
N TYR A 59 -10.37 3.34 3.38
CA TYR A 59 -11.54 2.48 3.59
C TYR A 59 -12.02 1.85 2.28
N ALA A 60 -12.09 2.62 1.20
CA ALA A 60 -12.44 2.11 -0.13
C ALA A 60 -11.47 1.00 -0.56
N ILE A 61 -10.16 1.21 -0.43
CA ILE A 61 -9.15 0.18 -0.72
C ILE A 61 -9.35 -1.07 0.13
N CYS A 62 -9.59 -0.93 1.44
CA CYS A 62 -9.82 -2.10 2.30
C CYS A 62 -11.09 -2.86 1.90
N ARG A 63 -12.16 -2.15 1.48
CA ARG A 63 -13.38 -2.78 0.98
C ARG A 63 -13.12 -3.53 -0.33
N ASP A 64 -12.39 -2.91 -1.25
CA ASP A 64 -12.13 -3.46 -2.57
C ASP A 64 -11.22 -4.70 -2.49
N VAL A 65 -10.22 -4.68 -1.61
CA VAL A 65 -9.38 -5.86 -1.29
C VAL A 65 -10.20 -7.02 -0.74
N ASN A 66 -11.16 -6.74 0.16
CA ASN A 66 -12.02 -7.80 0.71
C ASN A 66 -13.00 -8.38 -0.31
N ALA A 67 -13.37 -7.61 -1.34
CA ALA A 67 -14.28 -8.03 -2.39
C ALA A 67 -13.57 -8.80 -3.52
N ASP A 68 -12.26 -8.66 -3.66
CA ASP A 68 -11.47 -9.34 -4.68
C ASP A 68 -10.99 -10.72 -4.18
N GLU A 69 -11.64 -11.79 -4.65
CA GLU A 69 -11.31 -13.17 -4.30
C GLU A 69 -9.89 -13.60 -4.74
N ASN A 70 -9.31 -12.90 -5.73
CA ASN A 70 -7.94 -13.16 -6.18
C ASN A 70 -6.91 -12.36 -5.37
N CYS A 71 -7.34 -11.40 -4.55
CA CYS A 71 -6.44 -10.59 -3.73
C CYS A 71 -6.05 -11.39 -2.47
N VAL A 72 -4.79 -11.79 -2.39
CA VAL A 72 -4.28 -12.57 -1.26
C VAL A 72 -3.87 -11.68 -0.07
N GLY A 73 -3.78 -10.36 -0.28
CA GLY A 73 -3.49 -9.42 0.78
C GLY A 73 -3.11 -8.01 0.32
N LEU A 74 -2.72 -7.21 1.30
CA LEU A 74 -2.35 -5.81 1.14
C LEU A 74 -0.95 -5.56 1.72
N ILE A 75 -0.12 -4.84 0.98
CA ILE A 75 1.09 -4.16 1.48
C ILE A 75 0.78 -2.68 1.59
N THR A 76 1.00 -2.11 2.77
CA THR A 76 0.86 -0.68 2.99
C THR A 76 2.22 -0.05 3.28
N TRP A 77 2.63 0.90 2.44
CA TRP A 77 3.81 1.74 2.65
C TRP A 77 3.37 3.14 3.05
N MET A 78 3.64 3.55 4.28
CA MET A 78 3.24 4.86 4.79
C MET A 78 4.50 5.73 4.87
N HIS A 79 4.58 6.73 3.99
CA HIS A 79 5.76 7.58 3.85
C HIS A 79 5.82 8.69 4.93
N THR A 80 4.79 8.80 5.77
CA THR A 80 4.60 9.95 6.69
C THR A 80 4.28 9.44 8.10
N HIS A 81 4.80 10.13 9.11
CA HIS A 81 4.81 9.72 10.52
C HIS A 81 3.44 9.92 11.21
N ASP A 82 2.32 9.69 10.50
CA ASP A 82 1.06 10.34 10.82
C ASP A 82 -0.13 9.39 11.10
N HIS A 83 -1.18 9.95 11.70
CA HIS A 83 -2.37 9.28 12.24
C HIS A 83 -3.12 8.40 11.23
N ALA A 84 -3.01 8.68 9.93
CA ALA A 84 -3.64 7.90 8.87
C ALA A 84 -3.09 6.45 8.81
N ALA A 85 -1.78 6.28 8.98
CA ALA A 85 -1.14 4.97 9.04
C ALA A 85 -1.60 4.15 10.26
N ALA A 86 -1.73 4.81 11.41
CA ALA A 86 -2.24 4.19 12.63
C ALA A 86 -3.72 3.76 12.49
N LYS A 87 -4.54 4.59 11.85
CA LYS A 87 -5.95 4.27 11.55
C LYS A 87 -6.08 3.13 10.53
N ALA A 88 -5.25 3.12 9.49
CA ALA A 88 -5.18 2.01 8.54
C ALA A 88 -4.86 0.70 9.26
N ARG A 89 -3.82 0.70 10.12
CA ARG A 89 -3.45 -0.47 10.94
C ARG A 89 -4.60 -0.96 11.83
N GLN A 90 -5.27 -0.08 12.58
CA GLN A 90 -6.41 -0.46 13.43
C GLN A 90 -7.58 -1.07 12.63
N ARG A 91 -7.83 -0.57 11.42
CA ARG A 91 -8.96 -1.00 10.59
C ARG A 91 -8.65 -2.28 9.84
N ILE A 92 -7.44 -2.42 9.30
CA ILE A 92 -6.96 -3.66 8.68
C ILE A 92 -7.01 -4.81 9.70
N GLY A 93 -6.58 -4.57 10.95
CA GLY A 93 -6.67 -5.55 12.03
C GLY A 93 -8.10 -5.99 12.42
N ARG A 94 -9.14 -5.29 11.97
CA ARG A 94 -10.57 -5.67 12.16
C ARG A 94 -11.19 -6.32 10.93
N THR A 95 -10.48 -6.40 9.81
CA THR A 95 -10.94 -7.04 8.57
C THR A 95 -10.33 -8.42 8.39
N ARG A 96 -10.93 -9.29 7.58
CA ARG A 96 -10.36 -10.62 7.25
C ARG A 96 -9.15 -10.55 6.32
N ILE A 97 -8.71 -9.34 5.93
CA ILE A 97 -7.53 -9.11 5.09
C ILE A 97 -6.29 -9.65 5.80
N ARG A 98 -5.57 -10.55 5.12
CA ARG A 98 -4.21 -10.91 5.52
C ARG A 98 -3.28 -9.74 5.20
N LEU A 99 -2.97 -8.94 6.21
CA LEU A 99 -1.91 -7.94 6.12
C LEU A 99 -0.58 -8.68 5.99
N VAL A 100 0.05 -8.61 4.82
CA VAL A 100 1.28 -9.37 4.55
C VAL A 100 2.50 -8.64 5.10
N ALA A 101 2.49 -7.30 5.06
CA ALA A 101 3.51 -6.46 5.69
C ALA A 101 3.02 -5.02 5.86
N THR A 102 3.38 -4.37 6.97
CA THR A 102 3.42 -2.90 7.04
C THR A 102 4.87 -2.45 7.07
N VAL A 103 5.31 -1.76 6.03
CA VAL A 103 6.63 -1.14 5.98
C VAL A 103 6.45 0.33 6.36
N VAL A 104 6.83 0.69 7.58
CA VAL A 104 6.97 2.09 8.01
C VAL A 104 8.45 2.42 7.91
N ILE A 105 8.86 2.98 6.78
CA ILE A 105 10.18 3.61 6.69
C ILE A 105 9.91 5.09 6.93
N ALA A 106 10.21 5.54 8.14
CA ALA A 106 10.33 6.97 8.41
C ALA A 106 11.54 7.45 7.61
N ILE A 107 11.32 7.96 6.40
CA ILE A 107 12.32 8.82 5.77
C ILE A 107 12.30 10.10 6.62
N ALA A 108 13.18 10.13 7.61
CA ALA A 108 13.57 11.36 8.26
C ALA A 108 14.10 12.26 7.15
N LEU A 109 13.27 13.22 6.73
CA LEU A 109 13.75 14.39 6.01
C LEU A 109 14.86 14.98 6.89
N SER A 110 16.05 15.10 6.29
CA SER A 110 17.24 15.70 6.88
C SER A 110 16.99 17.15 7.29
#